data_AF-A0A1V9FVZ8-F1
#
_entry.id   AF-A0A1V9FVZ8-F1
#
_cell.length_a   1.000
_cell.length_b   1.000
_cell.length_c   1.000
_cell.angle_alpha   90.00
_cell.angle_beta   90.00
_cell.angle_gamma   90.00
#
_symmetry.space_group_name_H-M   'P 1'
#
loop_
_entity.id
_entity.type
_entity.pdbx_description
1 polymer ?
#
loop_
_entity_poly.entity_id
_entity_poly.type
_entity_poly.pdbx_seq_one_letter_code
_entity_poly.pdbx_strand_id
1 'polypeptide(L)' 'MTTVALRQKLHKFIDSIEEKKVKAIYTLFENEIEQSEVEYSDEFKAELDKRVEYYLNGGKTVSATEMKKRIRAIRQKQVK' A
#
# COMPACT_ATOMS: atom_id res chain seq x y z
N MET A 1 -30.93 12.31 3.60
CA MET A 1 -30.84 10.95 3.00
C MET A 1 -29.67 10.25 3.66
N THR A 2 -29.81 9.02 4.16
CA THR A 2 -28.70 8.32 4.84
C THR A 2 -27.71 7.74 3.81
N THR A 3 -26.45 7.60 4.20
CA THR A 3 -25.40 6.99 3.36
C THR A 3 -25.77 5.57 2.92
N VAL A 4 -26.48 4.82 3.78
CA VAL A 4 -27.00 3.48 3.46
C VAL A 4 -27.97 3.52 2.28
N ALA A 5 -28.93 4.45 2.29
CA ALA A 5 -29.88 4.62 1.21
C ALA A 5 -29.20 5.05 -0.10
N LEU A 6 -28.12 5.82 -0.03
CA LEU A 6 -27.33 6.21 -1.20
C LEU A 6 -26.60 5.02 -1.83
N ARG A 7 -25.95 4.17 -1.01
CA ARG A 7 -25.26 2.95 -1.49
C ARG A 7 -26.21 1.99 -2.18
N GLN A 8 -27.38 1.75 -1.59
CA GLN A 8 -28.41 0.88 -2.20
C GLN A 8 -28.89 1.40 -3.56
N LYS A 9 -29.03 2.72 -3.71
CA LYS A 9 -29.40 3.32 -5.00
C LYS A 9 -28.30 3.16 -6.04
N LEU A 10 -27.03 3.33 -5.66
CA LEU A 10 -25.88 3.15 -6.55
C LEU A 10 -25.76 1.69 -7.03
N HIS A 11 -25.92 0.70 -6.14
CA HIS A 11 -25.93 -0.71 -6.53
C HIS A 11 -27.00 -1.01 -7.58
N LYS A 12 -28.26 -0.63 -7.30
CA LYS A 12 -29.36 -0.84 -8.24
C LYS A 12 -29.14 -0.12 -9.59
N PHE A 13 -28.54 1.06 -9.56
CA PHE A 13 -28.20 1.79 -10.78
C PHE A 13 -27.17 1.01 -11.60
N ILE A 14 -26.05 0.61 -10.99
CA ILE A 14 -24.97 -0.13 -11.66
C ILE A 14 -25.49 -1.45 -12.26
N ASP A 15 -26.38 -2.16 -11.55
CA ASP A 15 -26.95 -3.43 -12.03
C ASP A 15 -27.85 -3.29 -13.28
N SER A 16 -28.29 -2.08 -13.62
CA SER A 16 -29.31 -1.83 -14.66
C SER A 16 -28.81 -1.06 -15.88
N ILE A 17 -27.56 -0.58 -15.85
CA ILE A 17 -27.00 0.26 -16.92
C ILE A 17 -26.29 -0.56 -18.00
N GLU A 18 -26.19 0.01 -19.19
CA GLU A 18 -25.47 -0.57 -20.33
C GLU A 18 -23.96 -0.72 -20.04
N GLU A 19 -23.34 -1.78 -20.58
CA GLU A 19 -21.93 -2.11 -20.40
C GLU A 19 -20.98 -0.93 -20.65
N LYS A 20 -21.24 -0.11 -21.68
CA LYS A 20 -20.41 1.06 -22.00
C LYS A 20 -20.36 2.08 -20.84
N LYS A 21 -21.46 2.21 -20.09
CA LYS A 21 -21.57 3.11 -18.94
C LYS A 21 -20.87 2.51 -17.72
N VAL A 22 -20.97 1.18 -17.54
CA VAL A 22 -20.21 0.45 -16.51
C VAL A 22 -18.72 0.67 -16.71
N LYS A 23 -18.20 0.47 -17.93
CA LYS A 23 -16.79 0.72 -18.25
C LYS A 23 -16.36 2.15 -17.98
N ALA A 24 -17.17 3.13 -18.38
CA ALA A 24 -16.87 4.53 -18.11
C ALA A 24 -16.81 4.86 -16.60
N ILE A 25 -17.73 4.30 -15.80
CA ILE A 25 -17.72 4.45 -14.34
C ILE A 25 -16.50 3.76 -13.73
N TYR A 26 -16.19 2.54 -14.16
CA TYR A 26 -15.00 1.82 -13.72
C TYR A 26 -13.74 2.61 -14.01
N THR A 27 -13.52 3.08 -15.25
CA THR A 27 -12.34 3.89 -15.61
C THR A 27 -12.25 5.19 -14.80
N LEU A 28 -13.39 5.83 -14.47
CA LEU A 28 -13.38 7.05 -13.68
C LEU A 28 -12.90 6.83 -12.23
N PHE A 29 -13.13 5.64 -11.68
CA PHE A 29 -12.81 5.29 -10.30
C PHE A 29 -11.85 4.10 -10.19
N GLU A 30 -11.13 3.78 -11.26
CA GLU A 30 -10.31 2.57 -11.37
C GLU A 30 -9.26 2.55 -10.26
N ASN A 31 -8.60 3.69 -10.03
CA ASN A 31 -7.60 3.80 -8.98
C ASN A 31 -8.18 3.62 -7.57
N GLU A 32 -9.41 4.06 -7.31
CA GLU A 32 -10.08 3.93 -6.01
C GLU A 32 -10.70 2.53 -5.79
N ILE A 33 -11.09 1.87 -6.88
CA ILE A 33 -11.61 0.49 -6.87
C ILE A 33 -10.45 -0.51 -6.72
N GLU A 34 -9.39 -0.32 -7.50
CA GLU A 34 -8.18 -1.16 -7.52
C GLU A 34 -7.18 -0.79 -6.40
N GLN A 35 -7.44 0.26 -5.62
CA GLN A 35 -6.67 0.59 -4.40
C GLN A 35 -6.79 -0.45 -3.27
N SER A 36 -7.43 -1.60 -3.53
CA SER A 36 -7.42 -2.73 -2.61
C SER A 36 -6.09 -3.48 -2.73
N GLU A 37 -5.18 -3.10 -1.82
CA GLU A 37 -3.89 -3.73 -1.53
C GLU A 37 -2.82 -3.55 -2.62
N VAL A 38 -1.84 -2.69 -2.32
CA VAL A 38 -0.51 -2.82 -2.92
C VAL A 38 0.05 -4.17 -2.45
N GLU A 39 -0.18 -5.21 -3.26
CA GLU A 39 0.42 -6.52 -3.10
C GLU A 39 1.95 -6.36 -3.14
N TYR A 40 2.60 -6.66 -2.01
CA TYR A 40 4.05 -6.72 -1.97
C TYR A 40 4.56 -7.89 -2.82
N SER A 41 5.68 -7.69 -3.51
CA SER A 41 6.35 -8.80 -4.19
C SER A 41 6.74 -9.88 -3.18
N ASP A 42 6.77 -11.13 -3.63
CA ASP A 42 7.14 -12.27 -2.77
C ASP A 42 8.54 -12.10 -2.17
N GLU A 43 9.45 -11.49 -2.92
CA GLU A 43 10.80 -11.13 -2.48
C GLU A 43 10.77 -10.15 -1.29
N PHE A 44 9.88 -9.15 -1.36
CA PHE A 44 9.74 -8.18 -0.29
C PHE A 44 9.03 -8.78 0.92
N LYS A 45 8.00 -9.61 0.72
CA LYS A 45 7.35 -10.39 1.79
C LYS A 45 8.38 -11.24 2.55
N ALA A 46 9.23 -11.99 1.84
CA ALA A 46 10.28 -12.80 2.46
C ALA A 46 11.32 -11.98 3.25
N GLU A 47 11.66 -10.77 2.80
CA GLU A 47 12.53 -9.85 3.55
C GLU A 47 11.84 -9.34 4.82
N LEU A 48 10.54 -9.06 4.77
CA LEU A 48 9.77 -8.68 5.96
C LEU A 48 9.73 -9.82 6.99
N ASP A 49 9.49 -11.06 6.55
CA ASP A 49 9.49 -12.23 7.43
C ASP A 49 10.84 -12.40 8.14
N LYS A 50 11.95 -12.29 7.38
CA LYS A 50 13.31 -12.32 7.95
C LYS A 50 13.54 -11.23 8.99
N ARG A 51 13.01 -10.02 8.78
CA ARG A 51 13.12 -8.92 9.75
C ARG A 51 12.33 -9.20 11.01
N VAL A 52 11.12 -9.74 10.87
CA VAL A 52 10.28 -10.13 12.00
C VAL A 52 11.01 -11.17 12.85
N GLU A 53 11.52 -12.23 12.23
CA GLU A 53 12.31 -13.26 12.93
C GLU A 53 13.55 -12.67 13.61
N TYR A 54 14.28 -11.78 12.93
CA TYR A 54 15.45 -11.12 13.51
C TYR A 54 15.10 -10.38 14.80
N TYR A 55 14.00 -9.61 14.82
CA TYR A 55 13.60 -8.85 15.99
C TYR A 55 13.03 -9.72 17.10
N LEU A 56 12.26 -10.77 16.76
CA LEU A 56 11.77 -11.75 17.74
C LEU A 56 12.92 -12.46 18.46
N ASN A 57 14.03 -12.69 17.76
CA ASN A 57 15.23 -13.34 18.31
C ASN A 57 16.21 -12.35 18.97
N GLY A 58 15.77 -11.15 19.36
CA GLY A 58 16.60 -10.17 20.07
C GLY A 58 17.50 -9.32 19.16
N GLY A 59 17.10 -9.16 17.90
CA GLY A 59 17.77 -8.32 16.93
C GLY A 59 18.00 -6.89 17.40
N LYS A 60 19.13 -6.30 17.02
CA LYS A 60 19.53 -4.96 17.44
C LYS A 60 18.74 -3.91 16.69
N THR A 61 17.99 -3.10 17.43
CA THR A 61 17.46 -1.83 16.93
C THR A 61 18.51 -0.74 17.13
N VAL A 62 18.32 0.39 16.44
CA VAL A 62 19.20 1.55 16.60
C VAL A 62 18.39 2.79 16.87
N SER A 63 18.95 3.70 17.66
CA SER A 63 18.36 5.02 17.84
C SER A 63 18.38 5.82 16.55
N ALA A 64 17.51 6.82 16.46
CA ALA A 64 17.52 7.78 15.35
C ALA A 64 18.90 8.47 15.21
N THR A 65 19.58 8.73 16.33
CA THR A 65 20.93 9.33 16.35
C THR A 65 21.97 8.41 15.71
N GLU A 66 21.94 7.11 16.03
CA GLU A 66 22.85 6.13 15.42
C GLU A 66 22.56 5.92 13.95
N MET A 67 21.28 5.86 13.56
CA MET A 67 20.91 5.79 12.15
C MET A 67 21.40 7.03 11.38
N LYS A 68 21.26 8.22 11.94
CA LYS A 68 21.77 9.48 11.35
C LYS A 68 23.29 9.44 11.16
N LYS A 69 24.04 8.87 12.11
CA LYS A 69 25.50 8.66 11.97
C LYS A 69 25.82 7.68 10.83
N ARG A 70 25.09 6.56 10.74
CA ARG A 70 25.27 5.56 9.66
C ARG A 70 25.05 6.17 8.29
N ILE A 71 23.94 6.90 8.10
CA ILE A 71 23.61 7.57 6.83
C ILE A 71 24.70 8.55 6.42
N ARG A 72 25.22 9.37 7.36
CA ARG A 72 26.32 10.31 7.08
C ARG A 72 27.59 9.60 6.64
N ALA A 73 27.97 8.50 7.30
CA ALA A 73 29.16 7.73 6.95
C ALA A 73 29.05 7.10 5.55
N ILE A 74 27.87 6.58 5.17
CA ILE A 74 27.63 6.02 3.84
C ILE A 74 27.76 7.12 2.77
N ARG A 75 27.13 8.27 2.98
CA ARG A 75 27.21 9.40 2.04
C ARG A 75 28.64 9.89 1.80
N GLN A 76 29.46 9.95 2.85
CA GLN A 76 30.86 10.36 2.71
C GLN A 76 31.72 9.36 1.94
N LYS A 77 31.37 8.06 1.98
CA LYS A 77 32.05 7.02 1.20
C LYS A 77 31.70 7.04 -0.28
N GLN A 78 30.51 7.53 -0.65
CA GLN A 78 30.06 7.61 -2.05
C GLN A 78 30.57 8.84 -2.80
N VAL A 79 31.19 9.80 -2.10
CA VAL A 79 31.72 11.05 -2.66
C VAL A 79 33.25 10.99 -2.86
N LYS A 80 33.89 9.88 -2.48
CA LYS A 80 35.31 9.57 -2.78
C LYS A 80 35.39 8.58 -3.92
#